data_AF-A0A3B0UII2-F1
#
_entry.id   AF-A0A3B0UII2-F1
#
_cell.length_a   1.000
_cell.length_b   1.000
_cell.length_c   1.000
_cell.angle_alpha   90.00
_cell.angle_beta   90.00
_cell.angle_gamma   90.00
#
_symmetry.space_group_name_H-M   'P 1'
#
loop_
_entity.id
_entity.type
_entity.pdbx_description
1 polymer ?
#
loop_
_entity_poly.entity_id
_entity_poly.type
_entity_poly.pdbx_seq_one_letter_code
_entity_poly.pdbx_strand_id
1 'polypeptide(L)'
;YTPDLSVEDNKGAPGSQFAFTGSGYPANQLAVIFVNGDVVGSVMTDGSGTGTFIIDSTGVPDGVLTVVMETDSNMSAFKDVTVDSLEPVVNPPSGFVGKTLGTSGFNTYLPILFR
;
A
#
# COMPACT_ATOMS: atom_id res chain seq x y z
N TYR A 1 -15.81 2.88 14.24
CA TYR A 1 -15.02 2.33 13.13
C TYR A 1 -14.09 1.28 13.70
N THR A 2 -13.94 0.15 13.02
CA THR A 2 -13.00 -0.93 13.40
C THR A 2 -12.18 -1.21 12.14
N PRO A 3 -11.14 -0.40 11.88
CA PRO A 3 -10.38 -0.50 10.66
C PRO A 3 -9.70 -1.87 10.57
N ASP A 4 -9.73 -2.44 9.39
CA ASP A 4 -9.01 -3.65 9.05
C ASP A 4 -8.23 -3.41 7.76
N LEU A 5 -7.06 -4.04 7.66
CA LEU A 5 -6.23 -4.02 6.47
C LEU A 5 -5.93 -5.45 6.06
N SER A 6 -6.48 -5.84 4.92
CA SER A 6 -6.23 -7.14 4.31
C SER A 6 -5.32 -6.99 3.09
N VAL A 7 -4.67 -8.10 2.75
CA VAL A 7 -3.84 -8.25 1.55
C VAL A 7 -4.18 -9.61 0.95
N GLU A 8 -4.28 -9.68 -0.36
CA GLU A 8 -4.63 -10.93 -1.07
C GLU A 8 -3.52 -11.98 -0.92
N ASP A 9 -2.30 -11.61 -1.30
CA ASP A 9 -1.09 -12.41 -1.09
C ASP A 9 -0.19 -11.71 -0.08
N ASN A 10 0.16 -12.38 1.01
CA ASN A 10 1.02 -11.80 2.06
C ASN A 10 2.51 -12.15 1.89
N LYS A 11 2.88 -12.80 0.78
CA LYS A 11 4.25 -13.19 0.44
C LYS A 11 4.51 -13.08 -1.06
N GLY A 12 5.72 -12.70 -1.46
CA GLY A 12 6.13 -12.72 -2.87
C GLY A 12 7.59 -12.29 -3.05
N ALA A 13 8.15 -12.53 -4.23
CA ALA A 13 9.50 -12.06 -4.57
C ALA A 13 9.61 -10.53 -4.68
N PRO A 14 10.84 -9.98 -4.61
CA PRO A 14 11.11 -8.61 -5.05
C PRO A 14 10.51 -8.32 -6.44
N GLY A 15 9.82 -7.18 -6.60
CA GLY A 15 9.07 -6.84 -7.83
C GLY A 15 7.63 -7.34 -7.84
N SER A 16 7.15 -7.90 -6.73
CA SER A 16 5.74 -8.23 -6.52
C SER A 16 4.88 -6.99 -6.34
N GLN A 17 3.61 -7.12 -6.69
CA GLN A 17 2.59 -6.10 -6.50
C GLN A 17 1.50 -6.63 -5.57
N PHE A 18 1.54 -6.19 -4.32
CA PHE A 18 0.64 -6.63 -3.26
C PHE A 18 -0.63 -5.78 -3.25
N ALA A 19 -1.80 -6.42 -3.44
CA ALA A 19 -3.10 -5.76 -3.45
C ALA A 19 -3.68 -5.68 -2.03
N PHE A 20 -3.88 -4.46 -1.53
CA PHE A 20 -4.41 -4.20 -0.19
C PHE A 20 -5.83 -3.64 -0.23
N THR A 21 -6.66 -4.13 0.69
CA THR A 21 -8.00 -3.61 0.93
C THR A 21 -8.13 -3.16 2.37
N GLY A 22 -8.27 -1.86 2.58
CA GLY A 22 -8.65 -1.27 3.85
C GLY A 22 -10.18 -1.23 3.97
N SER A 23 -10.73 -1.67 5.09
CA SER A 23 -12.17 -1.62 5.35
C SER A 23 -12.49 -1.12 6.75
N GLY A 24 -13.71 -0.65 6.99
CA GLY A 24 -14.14 -0.19 8.31
C GLY A 24 -13.59 1.17 8.72
N TYR A 25 -13.02 1.93 7.79
CA TYR A 25 -12.58 3.33 7.97
C TYR A 25 -13.77 4.31 7.86
N PRO A 26 -13.60 5.58 8.26
CA PRO A 26 -14.55 6.63 7.90
C PRO A 26 -14.75 6.73 6.37
N ALA A 27 -15.98 6.98 5.94
CA ALA A 27 -16.34 7.09 4.53
C ALA A 27 -15.87 8.43 3.92
N ASN A 28 -15.51 8.42 2.64
CA ASN A 28 -15.06 9.61 1.89
C ASN A 28 -13.90 10.38 2.55
N GLN A 29 -13.00 9.64 3.19
CA GLN A 29 -11.93 10.19 4.00
C GLN A 29 -10.57 9.94 3.35
N LEU A 30 -9.66 10.90 3.45
CA LEU A 30 -8.29 10.70 3.01
C LEU A 30 -7.56 9.78 3.99
N ALA A 31 -7.01 8.69 3.49
CA ALA A 31 -6.14 7.77 4.21
C ALA A 31 -4.71 7.87 3.68
N VAL A 32 -3.75 8.02 4.58
CA VAL A 32 -2.31 8.01 4.31
C VAL A 32 -1.80 6.59 4.45
N ILE A 33 -0.90 6.20 3.55
CA ILE A 33 -0.34 4.86 3.48
C ILE A 33 1.14 4.95 3.81
N PHE A 34 1.55 4.15 4.78
CA PHE A 34 2.93 4.03 5.23
C PHE A 34 3.45 2.64 4.92
N VAL A 35 4.73 2.55 4.56
CA VAL A 35 5.46 1.28 4.44
C VAL A 35 6.72 1.41 5.29
N ASN A 36 6.88 0.53 6.29
CA ASN A 36 7.99 0.58 7.25
C ASN A 36 8.16 1.96 7.94
N GLY A 37 7.05 2.69 8.11
CA GLY A 37 7.03 4.03 8.72
C GLY A 37 7.21 5.19 7.74
N ASP A 38 7.56 4.92 6.47
CA ASP A 38 7.67 5.95 5.45
C ASP A 38 6.33 6.19 4.75
N VAL A 39 5.95 7.46 4.56
CA VAL A 39 4.76 7.82 3.77
C VAL A 39 5.02 7.54 2.30
N VAL A 40 4.28 6.59 1.72
CA VAL A 40 4.40 6.22 0.30
C VAL A 40 3.28 6.79 -0.57
N GLY A 41 2.18 7.23 0.05
CA GLY A 41 1.07 7.81 -0.68
C GLY A 41 -0.19 7.97 0.16
N SER A 42 -1.29 8.19 -0.54
CA SER A 42 -2.62 8.31 0.05
C SER A 42 -3.68 7.82 -0.93
N VAL A 43 -4.80 7.37 -0.36
CA VAL A 43 -6.02 6.92 -1.05
C VAL A 43 -7.23 7.54 -0.38
N MET A 44 -8.30 7.77 -1.14
CA MET A 44 -9.59 8.19 -0.58
C MET A 44 -10.44 6.94 -0.32
N THR A 45 -11.00 6.82 0.88
CA THR A 45 -12.00 5.79 1.15
C THR A 45 -13.29 6.13 0.41
N ASP A 46 -14.04 5.12 0.00
CA ASP A 46 -15.33 5.30 -0.66
C ASP A 46 -16.46 5.60 0.35
N GLY A 47 -17.70 5.67 -0.13
CA GLY A 47 -18.89 5.90 0.69
C GLY A 47 -19.17 4.80 1.75
N SER A 48 -18.49 3.66 1.66
CA SER A 48 -18.57 2.56 2.63
C SER A 48 -17.42 2.53 3.63
N GLY A 49 -16.40 3.38 3.46
CA GLY A 49 -15.19 3.34 4.27
C GLY A 49 -14.16 2.31 3.79
N THR A 50 -14.21 1.97 2.49
CA THR A 50 -13.27 1.03 1.86
C THR A 50 -12.24 1.80 1.03
N GLY A 51 -10.97 1.43 1.13
CA GLY A 51 -9.89 1.97 0.30
C GLY A 51 -9.02 0.87 -0.27
N THR A 52 -8.71 0.92 -1.56
CA THR A 52 -7.90 -0.08 -2.26
C THR A 52 -6.63 0.53 -2.84
N PHE A 53 -5.50 -0.15 -2.69
CA PHE A 53 -4.21 0.29 -3.21
C PHE A 53 -3.29 -0.91 -3.45
N ILE A 54 -2.22 -0.68 -4.20
CA ILE A 54 -1.22 -1.70 -4.54
C ILE A 54 0.14 -1.21 -4.03
N ILE A 55 0.90 -2.08 -3.36
CA ILE A 55 2.30 -1.81 -3.01
C ILE A 55 3.20 -2.59 -3.97
N ASP A 56 4.04 -1.86 -4.70
CA ASP A 56 5.05 -2.38 -5.60
C ASP A 56 6.38 -2.57 -4.85
N SER A 57 6.82 -3.82 -4.71
CA SER A 57 8.08 -4.20 -4.05
C SER A 57 9.29 -4.22 -4.99
N THR A 58 9.22 -3.56 -6.16
CA THR A 58 10.36 -3.42 -7.08
C THR A 58 11.55 -2.78 -6.37
N GLY A 59 12.69 -3.48 -6.38
CA GLY A 59 13.93 -3.01 -5.75
C GLY A 59 13.97 -3.17 -4.23
N VAL A 60 12.98 -3.83 -3.62
CA VAL A 60 12.96 -4.14 -2.18
C VAL A 60 13.76 -5.43 -1.93
N PRO A 61 14.71 -5.43 -0.97
CA PRO A 61 15.43 -6.64 -0.59
C PRO A 61 14.54 -7.61 0.20
N ASP A 62 14.99 -8.86 0.34
CA ASP A 62 14.30 -9.87 1.13
C ASP A 62 14.12 -9.41 2.59
N GLY A 63 12.89 -9.53 3.11
CA GLY A 63 12.51 -9.02 4.42
C GLY A 63 11.01 -8.92 4.61
N VAL A 64 10.60 -8.17 5.64
CA VAL A 64 9.19 -7.90 5.94
C VAL A 64 8.92 -6.42 5.69
N LEU A 65 7.81 -6.14 5.02
CA LEU A 65 7.24 -4.81 4.89
C LEU A 65 6.00 -4.71 5.78
N THR A 66 6.00 -3.75 6.69
CA THR A 66 4.81 -3.38 7.47
C THR A 66 4.10 -2.26 6.76
N VAL A 67 2.90 -2.54 6.25
CA VAL A 67 2.04 -1.57 5.58
C VAL A 67 1.00 -1.08 6.58
N VAL A 68 0.85 0.23 6.67
CA VAL A 68 -0.13 0.88 7.55
C VAL A 68 -1.00 1.78 6.70
N MET A 69 -2.31 1.73 6.93
CA MET A 69 -3.25 2.71 6.40
C MET A 69 -3.87 3.46 7.58
N GLU A 70 -3.84 4.79 7.52
CA GLU A 70 -4.29 5.67 8.60
C GLU A 70 -5.11 6.82 8.05
N THR A 71 -6.26 7.11 8.68
CA THR A 71 -7.04 8.32 8.40
C THR A 71 -6.84 9.38 9.48
N ASP A 72 -7.13 10.64 9.15
CA ASP A 72 -7.05 11.82 10.03
C ASP A 72 -7.71 11.70 11.42
N SER A 73 -8.63 10.76 11.59
CA SER A 73 -9.34 10.50 12.85
C SER A 73 -8.59 9.53 13.78
N ASN A 74 -7.26 9.38 13.62
CA ASN A 74 -6.42 8.38 14.31
C ASN A 74 -6.94 6.94 14.17
N MET A 75 -7.63 6.65 13.08
CA MET A 75 -8.11 5.31 12.76
C MET A 75 -7.08 4.65 11.85
N SER A 76 -6.41 3.61 12.34
CA SER A 76 -5.39 2.89 11.57
C SER A 76 -5.53 1.39 11.69
N ALA A 77 -5.07 0.69 10.65
CA ALA A 77 -4.78 -0.73 10.68
C ALA A 77 -3.48 -1.00 9.93
N PHE A 78 -2.82 -2.10 10.28
CA PHE A 78 -1.56 -2.50 9.68
C PHE A 78 -1.62 -3.95 9.20
N LYS A 79 -0.74 -4.27 8.26
CA LYS A 79 -0.59 -5.61 7.71
C LYS A 79 0.84 -5.81 7.26
N ASP A 80 1.41 -6.95 7.65
CA ASP A 80 2.75 -7.34 7.22
C ASP A 80 2.69 -8.18 5.94
N VAL A 81 3.66 -7.95 5.05
CA VAL A 81 3.93 -8.79 3.88
C VAL A 81 5.39 -9.19 3.86
N THR A 82 5.68 -10.42 3.43
CA THR A 82 7.05 -10.92 3.29
C THR A 82 7.51 -10.78 1.84
N VAL A 83 8.66 -10.14 1.65
CA VAL A 83 9.40 -10.15 0.39
C VAL A 83 10.50 -11.20 0.50
N ASP A 84 10.49 -12.20 -0.36
CA ASP A 84 11.49 -13.28 -0.34
C ASP A 84 11.79 -13.72 -1.78
N SER A 85 13.05 -13.62 -2.19
CA SER A 85 13.50 -13.98 -3.54
C SER A 85 13.27 -15.44 -3.93
N LEU A 86 12.94 -16.32 -2.98
CA LEU A 86 12.54 -17.70 -3.22
C LEU A 86 11.05 -17.88 -3.53
N GLU A 87 10.23 -16.89 -3.20
CA GLU A 87 8.79 -16.89 -3.47
C GLU A 87 8.51 -16.46 -4.92
N PRO A 88 7.37 -16.86 -5.52
CA PRO A 88 6.98 -16.34 -6.82
C PRO A 88 6.66 -14.85 -6.76
N VAL A 89 6.79 -14.16 -7.90
CA VAL A 89 6.28 -12.79 -8.05
C VAL A 89 4.75 -12.83 -8.03
N VAL A 90 4.15 -12.07 -7.11
CA VAL A 90 2.69 -11.94 -7.03
C VAL A 90 2.22 -10.68 -7.75
N ASN A 91 1.01 -10.75 -8.31
CA ASN A 91 0.38 -9.64 -9.03
C ASN A 91 -1.04 -9.43 -8.47
N PRO A 92 -1.61 -8.22 -8.58
CA PRO A 92 -2.97 -7.97 -8.15
C PRO A 92 -3.95 -8.87 -8.91
N PRO A 93 -5.04 -9.34 -8.27
CA PRO A 93 -6.01 -10.17 -8.95
C PRO A 93 -6.66 -9.43 -10.12
N SER A 94 -7.14 -10.19 -11.10
CA SER A 94 -7.77 -9.61 -12.29
C SER A 94 -8.99 -8.77 -11.90
N GLY A 95 -9.02 -7.51 -12.35
CA GLY A 95 -10.08 -6.56 -12.01
C GLY A 95 -9.91 -5.83 -10.68
N PHE A 96 -8.80 -6.06 -9.94
CA PHE A 96 -8.46 -5.22 -8.80
C PHE A 96 -8.14 -3.79 -9.26
N VAL A 97 -8.81 -2.81 -8.67
CA VAL A 97 -8.60 -1.40 -8.97
C VAL A 97 -8.07 -0.72 -7.71
N GLY A 98 -6.84 -0.25 -7.77
CA GLY A 98 -6.19 0.49 -6.69
C GLY A 98 -5.04 1.30 -7.25
N LYS A 99 -4.66 2.36 -6.54
CA LYS A 99 -3.48 3.15 -6.89
C LYS A 99 -2.22 2.34 -6.56
N THR A 100 -1.31 2.20 -7.51
CA THR A 100 0.02 1.61 -7.27
C THR A 100 0.94 2.62 -6.60
N LEU A 101 1.57 2.20 -5.52
CA LEU A 101 2.50 2.96 -4.69
C LEU A 101 3.80 2.16 -4.58
N GLY A 102 4.94 2.85 -4.56
CA GLY A 102 6.21 2.22 -4.21
C GLY A 102 6.33 1.99 -2.70
N THR A 103 7.48 1.49 -2.27
CA THR A 103 7.80 1.27 -0.84
C THR A 103 8.62 2.37 -0.20
N SER A 104 9.07 3.35 -0.98
CA SER A 104 9.75 4.55 -0.47
C SER A 104 8.99 5.80 -0.89
N GLY A 105 8.93 6.78 0.00
CA GLY A 105 8.25 8.05 -0.22
C GLY A 105 8.71 8.73 -1.51
N PHE A 106 7.78 9.42 -2.17
CA PHE A 106 7.92 10.10 -3.46
C PHE A 106 9.31 10.71 -3.73
N ASN A 107 10.28 9.92 -4.20
CA ASN A 107 11.48 10.43 -4.84
C ASN A 107 11.20 10.65 -6.33
N THR A 108 10.16 11.42 -6.64
CA THR A 108 10.16 12.14 -7.92
C THR A 108 11.10 13.32 -7.75
N TYR A 109 12.39 13.09 -8.00
CA TYR A 109 13.20 14.12 -8.62
C TYR A 109 12.54 14.47 -9.95
N LEU A 110 11.63 15.45 -9.94
CA LEU A 110 11.30 16.16 -11.17
C LEU A 110 12.61 16.81 -11.62
N PRO A 111 13.19 16.49 -12.80
CA PRO A 111 14.14 17.41 -13.37
C PRO A 111 13.36 18.70 -13.64
N ILE A 112 13.61 19.73 -12.84
CA ILE A 112 13.29 21.10 -13.21
C ILE A 112 13.95 21.35 -14.56
N LEU A 113 13.17 21.30 -15.64
CA LEU A 113 13.59 21.76 -16.94
C LEU A 113 13.67 23.29 -16.82
N PHE A 114 14.87 23.81 -16.58
CA PHE A 114 15.12 25.23 -16.79
C PHE A 114 14.77 25.54 -18.25
N ARG A 115 13.78 26.39 -18.46
CA ARG A 115 13.56 27.08 -19.73
C ARG A 115 13.75 28.57 -19.52
#